data_AF-A0A4P6F9K0-F1
#
_entry.id   AF-A0A4P6F9K0-F1
#
_cell.length_a   1.000
_cell.length_b   1.000
_cell.length_c   1.000
_cell.angle_alpha   90.00
_cell.angle_beta   90.00
_cell.angle_gamma   90.00
#
_symmetry.space_group_name_H-M   'P 1'
#
loop_
_entity.id
_entity.type
_entity.pdbx_description
1 polymer ?
#
loop_
_entity_poly.entity_id
_entity_poly.type
_entity_poly.pdbx_seq_one_letter_code
_entity_poly.pdbx_strand_id
1 'polypeptide(L)'
;MTQEQGGRTEQINVPVPAERVGEFFRWFADWLELRADGPVRADSQGPSRADASGPRRPQEDGDLVSRGAQWWQLLTSSERTIWSMWIDASPGLVSAHEIVERLGLRDADSIRGKINRFAGKGASVGFPVGWQSHAIDPDSGEKLYGIRDMNEKPYDPKPGLAAKEYTTILREARALAEDQETDEKNQ
;
A
#
# COMPACT_ATOMS: atom_id res chain seq x y z
N MET A 1 24.18 8.90 43.13
CA MET A 1 23.28 9.74 42.31
C MET A 1 22.99 8.97 41.04
N THR A 2 21.83 8.33 40.96
CA THR A 2 21.40 7.58 39.77
C THR A 2 20.00 8.09 39.44
N GLN A 3 19.85 8.79 38.32
CA GLN A 3 18.55 9.29 37.86
C GLN A 3 17.79 8.12 37.22
N GLU A 4 16.66 7.76 37.82
CA GLU A 4 15.62 6.95 37.19
C GLU A 4 14.92 7.81 36.12
N GLN A 5 15.08 7.46 34.84
CA GLN A 5 14.24 8.03 33.79
C GLN A 5 12.89 7.31 33.82
N GLY A 6 11.92 7.94 34.48
CA GLY A 6 10.51 7.56 34.40
C GLY A 6 9.98 7.70 32.98
N GLY A 7 9.46 6.60 32.42
CA GLY A 7 8.74 6.61 31.15
C GLY A 7 7.50 7.48 31.28
N ARG A 8 7.50 8.63 30.61
CA ARG A 8 6.32 9.50 30.51
C ARG A 8 5.27 8.82 29.64
N THR A 9 4.17 8.38 30.24
CA THR A 9 2.94 8.08 29.52
C THR A 9 2.27 9.40 29.14
N GLU A 10 2.45 9.84 27.88
CA GLU A 10 1.67 10.93 27.34
C GLU A 10 0.24 10.46 27.07
N GLN A 11 -0.74 11.05 27.77
CA GLN A 11 -2.15 10.88 27.45
C GLN A 11 -2.49 11.69 26.20
N ILE A 12 -2.92 11.00 25.15
CA ILE A 12 -3.39 11.61 23.91
C ILE A 12 -4.92 11.57 23.91
N ASN A 13 -5.57 12.74 23.88
CA ASN A 13 -7.01 12.86 23.76
C ASN A 13 -7.40 13.04 22.29
N VAL A 14 -8.14 12.08 21.73
CA VAL A 14 -8.63 12.13 20.35
C VAL A 14 -10.12 12.45 20.36
N PRO A 15 -10.56 13.61 19.83
CA PRO A 15 -11.97 13.94 19.75
C PRO A 15 -12.63 13.10 18.64
N VAL A 16 -13.52 12.19 19.04
CA VAL A 16 -14.30 11.35 18.12
C VAL A 16 -15.78 11.71 18.22
N PRO A 17 -16.46 12.05 17.12
CA PRO A 17 -17.91 12.25 17.12
C PRO A 17 -18.63 11.00 17.64
N ALA A 18 -19.62 11.17 18.53
CA ALA A 18 -20.29 10.07 19.24
C ALA A 18 -20.82 8.97 18.29
N GLU A 19 -21.25 9.37 17.11
CA GLU A 19 -21.81 8.52 16.04
C GLU A 19 -20.76 7.58 15.41
N ARG A 20 -19.48 7.92 15.53
CA ARG A 20 -18.35 7.20 14.90
C ARG A 20 -17.45 6.50 15.92
N VAL A 21 -17.84 6.51 17.19
CA VAL A 21 -17.07 5.87 18.28
C VAL A 21 -16.93 4.37 18.03
N GLY A 22 -17.96 3.70 17.51
CA GLY A 22 -17.88 2.29 17.14
C GLY A 22 -16.90 2.02 15.98
N GLU A 23 -16.88 2.90 14.96
CA GLU A 23 -15.92 2.81 13.86
C GLU A 23 -14.49 3.06 14.34
N PHE A 24 -14.31 4.00 15.27
CA PHE A 24 -13.03 4.30 15.89
C PHE A 24 -12.50 3.12 16.71
N PHE A 25 -13.33 2.48 17.56
CA PHE A 25 -12.87 1.33 18.34
C PHE A 25 -12.57 0.12 17.47
N ARG A 26 -13.31 -0.09 16.38
CA ARG A 26 -12.99 -1.13 15.40
C ARG A 26 -11.66 -0.85 14.70
N TRP A 27 -11.49 0.38 14.20
CA TRP A 27 -10.23 0.82 13.60
C TRP A 27 -9.04 0.73 14.57
N PHE A 28 -9.25 1.10 15.83
CA PHE A 28 -8.21 1.08 16.86
C PHE A 28 -7.86 -0.35 17.29
N ALA A 29 -8.84 -1.26 17.35
CA ALA A 29 -8.63 -2.68 17.58
C ALA A 29 -7.82 -3.31 16.43
N ASP A 30 -8.22 -3.06 15.17
CA ASP A 30 -7.48 -3.54 14.00
C ASP A 30 -6.03 -3.01 14.01
N TRP A 31 -5.84 -1.74 14.40
CA TRP A 31 -4.51 -1.13 14.52
C TRP A 31 -3.67 -1.69 15.67
N LEU A 32 -4.30 -2.06 16.79
CA LEU A 32 -3.61 -2.72 17.91
C LEU A 32 -3.25 -4.16 17.59
N GLU A 33 -4.08 -4.90 16.86
CA GLU A 33 -3.76 -6.26 16.40
C GLU A 33 -2.55 -6.26 15.45
N LEU A 34 -2.45 -5.26 14.56
CA LEU A 34 -1.27 -4.97 13.75
C LEU A 34 0.01 -4.65 14.56
N ARG A 35 -0.12 -4.27 15.83
CA ARG A 35 1.01 -4.02 16.76
C ARG A 35 1.24 -5.13 17.77
N ALA A 36 0.24 -5.97 18.04
CA ALA A 36 0.32 -7.09 18.97
C ALA A 36 1.14 -8.25 18.40
N ASP A 37 1.24 -8.35 17.06
CA ASP A 37 2.33 -9.06 16.40
C ASP A 37 3.64 -8.25 16.51
N GLY A 38 4.21 -8.30 17.71
CA GLY A 38 5.59 -7.89 17.96
C GLY A 38 6.59 -8.71 17.13
N PRO A 39 7.87 -8.30 17.11
CA PRO A 39 8.84 -8.74 16.11
C PRO A 39 9.01 -10.26 16.16
N VAL A 40 8.85 -10.91 15.02
CA VAL A 40 9.25 -12.31 14.84
C VAL A 40 10.71 -12.41 15.28
N ARG A 41 10.93 -13.07 16.42
CA ARG A 41 12.25 -13.53 16.85
C ARG A 41 12.73 -14.51 15.78
N ALA A 42 13.53 -14.00 14.85
CA ALA A 42 14.33 -14.81 13.97
C ALA A 42 15.54 -15.35 14.78
N ASP A 43 15.29 -16.36 15.61
CA ASP A 43 16.37 -17.27 16.02
C ASP A 43 16.58 -18.28 14.89
N SER A 44 17.52 -17.99 14.00
CA SER A 44 18.28 -18.98 13.21
C SER A 44 19.53 -18.32 12.61
N GLN A 45 20.63 -18.44 13.36
CA GLN A 45 22.04 -18.54 12.97
C GLN A 45 22.50 -18.10 11.54
N GLY A 46 23.26 -16.98 11.50
CA GLY A 46 24.53 -16.83 10.77
C GLY A 46 24.55 -15.95 9.48
N PRO A 47 25.68 -15.26 9.15
CA PRO A 47 26.67 -14.58 9.99
C PRO A 47 26.76 -13.05 9.73
N SER A 48 27.36 -12.37 10.72
CA SER A 48 27.91 -11.01 10.77
C SER A 48 28.09 -10.18 9.49
N ARG A 49 27.60 -8.93 9.58
CA ARG A 49 28.18 -7.64 9.14
C ARG A 49 28.95 -7.61 7.80
N ALA A 50 28.41 -6.83 6.87
CA ALA A 50 29.20 -5.87 6.12
C ALA A 50 28.36 -4.62 5.81
N ASP A 51 28.87 -3.47 6.21
CA ASP A 51 28.52 -2.17 5.65
C ASP A 51 28.48 -2.23 4.12
N ALA A 52 27.38 -1.78 3.53
CA ALA A 52 27.37 -1.43 2.11
C ALA A 52 26.33 -0.35 1.85
N SER A 53 26.69 0.90 2.16
CA SER A 53 26.26 2.01 1.29
C SER A 53 26.92 1.78 -0.08
N GLY A 54 26.19 1.15 -0.99
CA GLY A 54 26.64 0.83 -2.36
C GLY A 54 25.46 0.88 -3.33
N PRO A 55 25.71 1.04 -4.64
CA PRO A 55 24.65 1.27 -5.62
C PRO A 55 23.70 0.06 -5.71
N ARG A 56 22.40 0.35 -5.72
CA ARG A 56 21.24 -0.57 -5.73
C ARG A 56 21.50 -1.75 -6.68
N ARG A 57 21.39 -3.00 -6.19
CA ARG A 57 21.54 -4.20 -7.01
C ARG A 57 20.20 -4.51 -7.72
N PRO A 58 20.21 -4.93 -9.00
CA PRO A 58 19.02 -5.41 -9.72
C PRO A 58 18.27 -6.60 -9.05
N GLN A 59 18.89 -7.23 -8.06
CA GLN A 59 18.35 -8.41 -7.38
C GLN A 59 17.22 -8.06 -6.39
N GLU A 60 17.19 -6.84 -5.85
CA GLU A 60 16.12 -6.38 -4.95
C GLU A 60 14.85 -6.00 -5.73
N ASP A 61 15.00 -5.41 -6.93
CA ASP A 61 13.87 -5.05 -7.80
C ASP A 61 13.17 -6.31 -8.36
N GLY A 62 13.93 -7.35 -8.72
CA GLY A 62 13.36 -8.63 -9.17
C GLY A 62 12.52 -9.34 -8.10
N ASP A 63 12.89 -9.19 -6.83
CA ASP A 63 12.10 -9.68 -5.69
C ASP A 63 10.82 -8.85 -5.50
N LEU A 64 10.89 -7.52 -5.69
CA LEU A 64 9.74 -6.64 -5.58
C LEU A 64 8.72 -6.83 -6.72
N VAL A 65 9.16 -7.03 -7.96
CA VAL A 65 8.30 -7.37 -9.10
C VAL A 65 7.60 -8.71 -8.87
N SER A 66 8.32 -9.71 -8.35
CA SER A 66 7.75 -11.03 -8.04
C SER A 66 6.68 -10.96 -6.96
N ARG A 67 6.91 -10.19 -5.88
CA ARG A 67 5.91 -9.93 -4.84
C ARG A 67 4.73 -9.13 -5.36
N GLY A 68 4.97 -8.18 -6.27
CA GLY A 68 3.93 -7.43 -6.97
C GLY A 68 3.05 -8.34 -7.81
N ALA A 69 3.62 -9.32 -8.51
CA ALA A 69 2.88 -10.28 -9.31
C ALA A 69 1.98 -11.17 -8.44
N GLN A 70 2.52 -11.67 -7.31
CA GLN A 70 1.74 -12.41 -6.32
C GLN A 70 0.60 -11.55 -5.74
N TRP A 71 0.88 -10.30 -5.40
CA TRP A 71 -0.14 -9.36 -4.93
C TRP A 71 -1.23 -9.16 -5.99
N TRP A 72 -0.87 -9.00 -7.27
CA TRP A 72 -1.81 -8.84 -8.38
C TRP A 72 -2.76 -10.04 -8.51
N GLN A 73 -2.23 -11.25 -8.31
CA GLN A 73 -3.02 -12.48 -8.32
C GLN A 73 -4.08 -12.52 -7.21
N LEU A 74 -3.79 -11.94 -6.03
CA LEU A 74 -4.75 -11.83 -4.92
C LEU A 74 -5.89 -10.83 -5.18
N LEU A 75 -5.78 -9.98 -6.19
CA LEU A 75 -6.79 -8.98 -6.53
C LEU A 75 -7.98 -9.61 -7.25
N THR A 76 -9.19 -9.20 -6.84
CA THR A 76 -10.42 -9.46 -7.57
C THR A 76 -10.46 -8.66 -8.88
N SER A 77 -11.31 -9.05 -9.83
CA SER A 77 -11.44 -8.34 -11.11
C SER A 77 -11.72 -6.84 -10.96
N SER A 78 -12.54 -6.44 -9.97
CA SER A 78 -12.82 -5.02 -9.72
C SER A 78 -11.60 -4.26 -9.18
N GLU A 79 -10.78 -4.92 -8.35
CA GLU A 79 -9.57 -4.33 -7.78
C GLU A 79 -8.49 -4.20 -8.86
N ARG A 80 -8.31 -5.23 -9.70
CA ARG A 80 -7.43 -5.15 -10.87
C ARG A 80 -7.83 -4.01 -11.80
N THR A 81 -9.13 -3.80 -12.03
CA THR A 81 -9.60 -2.67 -12.85
C THR A 81 -9.18 -1.31 -12.27
N ILE A 82 -9.37 -1.07 -10.97
CA ILE A 82 -8.91 0.19 -10.33
C ILE A 82 -7.40 0.36 -10.50
N TRP A 83 -6.64 -0.68 -10.20
CA TRP A 83 -5.19 -0.60 -10.25
C TRP A 83 -4.67 -0.41 -11.68
N SER A 84 -5.27 -1.06 -12.68
CA SER A 84 -4.96 -0.81 -14.08
C SER A 84 -5.22 0.65 -14.45
N MET A 85 -6.37 1.23 -14.05
CA MET A 85 -6.64 2.65 -14.30
C MET A 85 -5.53 3.55 -13.74
N TRP A 86 -5.08 3.30 -12.50
CA TRP A 86 -4.03 4.11 -11.87
C TRP A 86 -2.65 3.89 -12.50
N ILE A 87 -2.30 2.65 -12.86
CA ILE A 87 -1.04 2.31 -13.51
C ILE A 87 -0.96 2.93 -14.91
N ASP A 88 -2.08 2.91 -15.65
CA ASP A 88 -2.17 3.39 -17.02
C ASP A 88 -2.20 4.93 -17.07
N ALA A 89 -2.87 5.59 -16.10
CA ALA A 89 -2.93 7.04 -16.01
C ALA A 89 -1.65 7.69 -15.47
N SER A 90 -0.79 6.94 -14.78
CA SER A 90 0.44 7.45 -14.15
C SER A 90 1.39 8.11 -15.16
N PRO A 91 1.95 9.30 -14.85
CA PRO A 91 1.98 9.97 -13.53
C PRO A 91 0.75 10.84 -13.22
N GLY A 92 -0.25 10.86 -14.10
CA GLY A 92 -1.52 11.55 -13.88
C GLY A 92 -2.40 10.87 -12.83
N LEU A 93 -3.52 11.52 -12.54
CA LEU A 93 -4.55 11.03 -11.63
C LEU A 93 -5.86 10.80 -12.39
N VAL A 94 -6.68 9.90 -11.87
CA VAL A 94 -7.97 9.51 -12.40
C VAL A 94 -9.07 10.15 -11.57
N SER A 95 -10.10 10.68 -12.21
CA SER A 95 -11.20 11.34 -11.51
C SER A 95 -12.14 10.33 -10.83
N ALA A 96 -12.80 10.76 -9.76
CA ALA A 96 -13.76 9.94 -9.03
C ALA A 96 -14.89 9.43 -9.95
N HIS A 97 -15.38 10.29 -10.82
CA HIS A 97 -16.43 10.05 -11.78
C HIS A 97 -16.02 8.95 -12.75
N GLU A 98 -14.80 9.03 -13.30
CA GLU A 98 -14.29 7.99 -14.19
C GLU A 98 -14.21 6.62 -13.49
N ILE A 99 -13.74 6.59 -12.23
CA ILE A 99 -13.69 5.36 -11.43
C ILE A 99 -15.09 4.81 -11.14
N VAL A 100 -16.03 5.69 -10.78
CA VAL A 100 -17.42 5.33 -10.49
C VAL A 100 -18.08 4.73 -11.74
N GLU A 101 -17.94 5.39 -12.89
CA GLU A 101 -18.49 4.95 -14.17
C GLU A 101 -17.89 3.60 -14.58
N ARG A 102 -16.56 3.49 -14.55
CA ARG A 102 -15.83 2.30 -15.01
C ARG A 102 -16.15 1.04 -14.20
N LEU A 103 -16.46 1.20 -12.91
CA LEU A 103 -16.72 0.09 -12.00
C LEU A 103 -18.21 -0.09 -11.68
N GLY A 104 -19.08 0.79 -12.20
CA GLY A 104 -20.50 0.82 -11.85
C GLY A 104 -20.75 1.03 -10.36
N LEU A 105 -19.98 1.92 -9.72
CA LEU A 105 -20.19 2.25 -8.31
C LEU A 105 -21.41 3.16 -8.16
N ARG A 106 -21.94 3.23 -6.94
CA ARG A 106 -23.01 4.16 -6.60
C ARG A 106 -22.53 5.62 -6.56
N ASP A 107 -21.35 5.84 -5.97
CA ASP A 107 -20.81 7.17 -5.68
C ASP A 107 -19.29 7.11 -5.42
N ALA A 108 -18.67 8.28 -5.31
CA ALA A 108 -17.24 8.44 -5.04
C ALA A 108 -16.82 7.90 -3.65
N ASP A 109 -17.73 7.88 -2.68
CA ASP A 109 -17.43 7.38 -1.33
C ASP A 109 -17.28 5.85 -1.32
N SER A 110 -17.95 5.16 -2.24
CA SER A 110 -17.80 3.73 -2.50
C SER A 110 -16.38 3.34 -2.95
N ILE A 111 -15.64 4.26 -3.56
CA ILE A 111 -14.24 4.05 -3.98
C ILE A 111 -13.38 3.74 -2.75
N ARG A 112 -13.49 4.55 -1.68
CA ARG A 112 -12.69 4.37 -0.46
C ARG A 112 -12.90 3.00 0.18
N GLY A 113 -14.14 2.53 0.19
CA GLY A 113 -14.50 1.21 0.71
C GLY A 113 -13.85 0.06 -0.06
N LYS A 114 -13.70 0.19 -1.38
CA LYS A 114 -12.96 -0.77 -2.21
C LYS A 114 -11.45 -0.66 -1.96
N ILE A 115 -10.92 0.55 -1.85
CA ILE A 115 -9.51 0.81 -1.63
C ILE A 115 -8.97 0.14 -0.37
N ASN A 116 -9.69 0.30 0.74
CA ASN A 116 -9.24 -0.25 2.03
C ASN A 116 -9.15 -1.78 2.04
N ARG A 117 -9.85 -2.49 1.13
CA ARG A 117 -9.85 -3.96 1.09
C ARG A 117 -8.60 -4.55 0.47
N PHE A 118 -7.94 -3.85 -0.46
CA PHE A 118 -6.71 -4.35 -1.09
C PHE A 118 -5.43 -3.93 -0.38
N ALA A 119 -5.47 -2.89 0.46
CA ALA A 119 -4.32 -2.45 1.25
C ALA A 119 -3.74 -3.58 2.13
N GLY A 120 -4.61 -4.42 2.71
CA GLY A 120 -4.19 -5.58 3.51
C GLY A 120 -3.55 -6.72 2.70
N LYS A 121 -3.87 -6.85 1.40
CA LYS A 121 -3.34 -7.92 0.54
C LYS A 121 -1.87 -7.73 0.16
N GLY A 122 -1.40 -6.48 0.15
CA GLY A 122 0.02 -6.20 -0.06
C GLY A 122 0.88 -6.73 1.07
N ALA A 123 0.44 -6.50 2.31
CA ALA A 123 1.15 -6.94 3.51
C ALA A 123 1.35 -8.45 3.56
N SER A 124 0.38 -9.26 3.12
CA SER A 124 0.48 -10.73 3.14
C SER A 124 1.57 -11.30 2.24
N VAL A 125 2.02 -10.56 1.22
CA VAL A 125 3.11 -11.00 0.32
C VAL A 125 4.33 -10.09 0.42
N GLY A 126 4.38 -9.23 1.45
CA GLY A 126 5.48 -8.27 1.64
C GLY A 126 5.61 -7.27 0.47
N PHE A 127 4.51 -6.97 -0.22
CA PHE A 127 4.45 -5.96 -1.28
C PHE A 127 3.91 -4.64 -0.72
N PRO A 128 4.67 -3.54 -0.81
CA PRO A 128 4.23 -2.23 -0.34
C PRO A 128 3.20 -1.64 -1.30
N VAL A 129 2.01 -1.34 -0.79
CA VAL A 129 0.90 -0.80 -1.61
C VAL A 129 0.73 0.69 -1.32
N GLY A 130 1.04 1.52 -2.32
CA GLY A 130 0.93 2.98 -2.24
C GLY A 130 -0.06 3.56 -3.25
N TRP A 131 -0.96 4.43 -2.81
CA TRP A 131 -1.84 5.22 -3.67
C TRP A 131 -2.16 6.59 -3.05
N GLN A 132 -2.50 7.56 -3.89
CA GLN A 132 -3.03 8.87 -3.51
C GLN A 132 -4.54 8.75 -3.34
N SER A 133 -5.04 9.01 -2.13
CA SER A 133 -6.46 8.79 -1.83
C SER A 133 -7.36 9.90 -2.33
N HIS A 134 -6.99 11.19 -2.23
CA HIS A 134 -7.86 12.29 -2.67
C HIS A 134 -7.06 13.60 -2.88
N ALA A 135 -6.47 13.80 -4.06
CA ALA A 135 -6.19 15.17 -4.51
C ALA A 135 -7.50 15.81 -4.98
N ILE A 136 -7.62 17.14 -4.91
CA ILE A 136 -8.79 17.84 -5.46
C ILE A 136 -8.35 18.56 -6.72
N ASP A 137 -9.05 18.31 -7.83
CA ASP A 137 -8.87 19.04 -9.07
C ASP A 137 -9.22 20.52 -8.85
N PRO A 138 -8.28 21.46 -9.09
CA PRO A 138 -8.54 22.88 -8.88
C PRO A 138 -9.58 23.46 -9.85
N ASP A 139 -9.78 22.87 -11.01
CA ASP A 139 -10.68 23.38 -12.05
C ASP A 139 -12.10 22.84 -11.87
N SER A 140 -12.24 21.53 -11.63
CA SER A 140 -13.53 20.85 -11.52
C SER A 140 -14.03 20.68 -10.07
N GLY A 141 -13.15 20.82 -9.08
CA GLY A 141 -13.44 20.51 -7.67
C GLY A 141 -13.57 19.01 -7.39
N GLU A 142 -13.23 18.16 -8.35
CA GLU A 142 -13.42 16.71 -8.25
C GLU A 142 -12.31 16.02 -7.45
N LYS A 143 -12.64 14.91 -6.79
CA LYS A 143 -11.64 14.05 -6.15
C LYS A 143 -10.87 13.28 -7.22
N LEU A 144 -9.54 13.33 -7.15
CA LEU A 144 -8.60 12.63 -8.02
C LEU A 144 -7.83 11.55 -7.24
N TYR A 145 -7.57 10.42 -7.89
CA TYR A 145 -6.96 9.21 -7.32
C TYR A 145 -5.85 8.70 -8.23
N GLY A 146 -4.83 8.05 -7.67
CA GLY A 146 -3.79 7.46 -8.49
C GLY A 146 -2.63 6.89 -7.69
N ILE A 147 -1.50 6.67 -8.36
CA ILE A 147 -0.28 6.19 -7.72
C ILE A 147 0.43 7.35 -7.02
N ARG A 148 1.07 7.08 -5.87
CA ARG A 148 1.92 8.03 -5.15
C ARG A 148 3.31 7.47 -4.93
N ASP A 149 4.22 8.32 -4.48
CA ASP A 149 5.53 7.92 -3.99
C ASP A 149 5.40 6.90 -2.84
N MET A 150 6.21 5.85 -2.90
CA MET A 150 6.16 4.73 -1.97
C MET A 150 7.28 4.87 -0.93
N ASN A 151 6.89 4.82 0.34
CA ASN A 151 7.83 4.77 1.46
C ASN A 151 8.05 3.31 1.85
N GLU A 152 9.27 2.81 1.72
CA GLU A 152 9.63 1.43 2.06
C GLU A 152 9.52 1.12 3.57
N LYS A 153 9.50 2.14 4.43
CA LYS A 153 9.32 2.00 5.88
C LYS A 153 8.36 3.08 6.41
N PRO A 154 7.50 2.76 7.40
CA PRO A 154 6.47 3.68 7.88
C PRO A 154 6.98 4.97 8.57
N TYR A 155 8.29 5.19 8.69
CA TYR A 155 8.88 6.37 9.34
C TYR A 155 10.21 6.83 8.70
N ASP A 156 10.57 6.31 7.52
CA ASP A 156 11.77 6.78 6.82
C ASP A 156 11.42 8.01 5.97
N PRO A 157 12.06 9.17 6.19
CA PRO A 157 11.73 10.42 5.48
C PRO A 157 12.16 10.42 4.01
N LYS A 158 12.86 9.38 3.54
CA LYS A 158 13.21 9.24 2.13
C LYS A 158 12.13 8.39 1.43
N PRO A 159 11.44 8.89 0.39
CA PRO A 159 10.64 8.03 -0.46
C PRO A 159 11.55 6.93 -1.02
N GLY A 160 11.23 5.67 -0.73
CA GLY A 160 12.03 4.54 -1.17
C GLY A 160 11.95 4.35 -2.68
N LEU A 161 10.77 4.64 -3.26
CA LEU A 161 10.52 4.64 -4.70
C LEU A 161 9.63 5.82 -5.11
N ALA A 162 10.03 6.55 -6.14
CA ALA A 162 9.18 7.57 -6.74
C ALA A 162 7.97 6.93 -7.44
N ALA A 163 6.85 7.64 -7.55
CA ALA A 163 5.62 7.15 -8.15
C ALA A 163 5.85 6.58 -9.57
N LYS A 164 6.74 7.21 -10.34
CA LYS A 164 7.14 6.75 -11.67
C LYS A 164 7.84 5.38 -11.64
N GLU A 165 8.78 5.20 -10.71
CA GLU A 165 9.53 3.94 -10.57
C GLU A 165 8.61 2.84 -10.04
N TYR A 166 7.78 3.16 -9.04
CA TYR A 166 6.79 2.24 -8.50
C TYR A 166 5.74 1.83 -9.57
N THR A 167 5.36 2.75 -10.46
CA THR A 167 4.50 2.43 -11.61
C THR A 167 5.17 1.44 -12.57
N THR A 168 6.47 1.59 -12.83
CA THR A 168 7.22 0.62 -13.66
C THR A 168 7.17 -0.77 -13.05
N ILE A 169 7.43 -0.88 -11.74
CA ILE A 169 7.34 -2.16 -11.01
C ILE A 169 5.94 -2.75 -11.10
N LEU A 170 4.89 -1.94 -10.94
CA LEU A 170 3.50 -2.40 -11.06
C LEU A 170 3.16 -2.88 -12.48
N ARG A 171 3.71 -2.26 -13.53
CA ARG A 171 3.55 -2.70 -14.91
C ARG A 171 4.22 -4.04 -15.16
N GLU A 172 5.46 -4.19 -14.70
CA GLU A 172 6.22 -5.44 -14.83
C GLU A 172 5.58 -6.58 -14.02
N ALA A 173 5.14 -6.30 -12.79
CA ALA A 173 4.42 -7.24 -11.95
C ALA A 173 3.11 -7.71 -12.57
N ARG A 174 2.33 -6.79 -13.15
CA ARG A 174 1.09 -7.12 -13.87
C ARG A 174 1.37 -8.02 -15.07
N ALA A 175 2.35 -7.66 -15.90
CA ALA A 175 2.72 -8.47 -17.07
C ALA A 175 3.14 -9.89 -16.66
N LEU A 176 4.00 -10.00 -15.65
CA LEU A 176 4.44 -11.30 -15.11
C LEU A 176 3.27 -12.14 -14.59
N ALA A 177 2.32 -11.52 -13.88
CA ALA A 177 1.15 -12.24 -13.37
C ALA A 177 0.20 -12.70 -14.49
N GLU A 178 -0.02 -11.87 -15.52
CA GLU A 178 -0.86 -12.20 -16.67
C GLU A 178 -0.24 -13.31 -17.55
N ASP A 179 1.08 -13.32 -17.71
CA ASP A 179 1.82 -14.39 -18.40
C ASP A 179 1.67 -15.72 -17.66
N GLN A 180 1.84 -15.72 -16.33
CA GLN A 180 1.67 -16.93 -15.49
C GLN A 180 0.24 -17.49 -15.57
N GLU A 181 -0.78 -16.62 -15.52
CA GLU A 181 -2.19 -17.04 -15.67
C GLU A 181 -2.50 -17.62 -17.06
N THR A 182 -1.73 -17.23 -18.08
CA THR A 182 -1.89 -17.73 -19.46
C THR A 182 -1.25 -19.11 -19.61
N ASP A 183 -0.07 -19.31 -19.02
CA ASP A 183 0.62 -20.60 -19.02
C ASP A 183 -0.17 -21.68 -18.25
N GLU A 184 -0.81 -21.32 -17.13
CA GLU A 184 -1.66 -22.24 -16.35
C GLU A 184 -2.94 -22.67 -17.08
N LYS A 185 -3.48 -21.84 -17.98
CA LYS A 185 -4.70 -22.17 -18.76
C LYS A 185 -4.43 -23.02 -19.99
N ASN A 186 -3.17 -23.07 -20.44
CA ASN A 186 -2.74 -23.82 -21.62
C ASN A 186 -2.13 -25.19 -21.27
N GLN A 187 -2.02 -25.54 -19.99
CA GLN A 187 -1.70 -26.88 -19.48
C GLN A 187 -2.98 -27.67 -19.16
#